data_AF-A8PXF8-F1
#
_entry.id   AF-A8PXF8-F1
#
_cell.length_a   1.000
_cell.length_b   1.000
_cell.length_c   1.000
_cell.angle_alpha   90.00
_cell.angle_beta   90.00
_cell.angle_gamma   90.00
#
_symmetry.space_group_name_H-M   'P 1'
#
loop_
_entity.id
_entity.type
_entity.pdbx_description
1 polymer ?
#
loop_
_entity_poly.entity_id
_entity_poly.type
_entity_poly.pdbx_seq_one_letter_code
_entity_poly.pdbx_strand_id
1 'polypeptide(L)'
;MDAAQGDIYTPFYYWDNIANKWEFDYEGFYKTHGYPESSTAARQRAEPTSAELYQQQLQSSVYDYVPTRTGRSTQVKVAGNLKKGETRETVIRRAAGKLWEDRSLLEWDPSHKRLFVGDLGNDVHDEHLVRAFQKYPSFSRARVVRNKSDGKTKGYGFVAFADPEDFLKAWKEMDGKYIGSRPCRLKKAEDNIKPVEIGARKDKFLAANAKYNDYLNKARRGGTVGRHLPRTNGLPKPYSKK
;
A
#
# COMPACT_ATOMS: atom_id res chain seq x y z
N MET A 1 -16.65 -53.67 -22.61
CA MET A 1 -18.08 -53.65 -22.26
C MET A 1 -18.29 -52.40 -21.42
N ASP A 2 -18.60 -51.31 -22.11
CA ASP A 2 -18.76 -49.97 -21.57
C ASP A 2 -20.03 -49.85 -20.74
N ALA A 3 -19.89 -49.57 -19.45
CA ALA A 3 -20.97 -49.01 -18.65
C ALA A 3 -20.71 -47.50 -18.56
N ALA A 4 -21.36 -46.73 -19.43
CA ALA A 4 -21.46 -45.28 -19.27
C ALA A 4 -22.23 -45.01 -17.98
N GLN A 5 -21.51 -44.79 -16.88
CA GLN A 5 -22.08 -44.29 -15.64
C GLN A 5 -22.66 -42.90 -15.93
N GLY A 6 -23.99 -42.83 -15.99
CA GLY A 6 -24.72 -41.58 -16.15
C GLY A 6 -24.34 -40.59 -15.05
N ASP A 7 -24.32 -39.31 -15.41
CA ASP A 7 -23.94 -38.24 -14.50
C ASP A 7 -24.88 -38.21 -13.27
N ILE A 8 -24.33 -38.56 -12.11
CA ILE A 8 -25.02 -38.73 -10.83
C ILE A 8 -25.74 -37.44 -10.39
N TYR A 9 -25.34 -36.28 -10.92
CA TYR A 9 -25.92 -34.98 -10.55
C TYR A 9 -27.13 -34.59 -11.39
N THR A 10 -27.34 -35.21 -12.57
CA THR A 10 -28.43 -34.84 -13.50
C THR A 10 -29.85 -34.89 -12.92
N PRO A 11 -30.26 -35.87 -12.09
CA PRO A 11 -31.64 -35.91 -11.58
C PRO A 11 -31.93 -34.84 -10.51
N PHE A 12 -30.92 -34.09 -10.07
CA PHE A 12 -31.06 -33.05 -9.03
C PHE A 12 -31.06 -31.62 -9.59
N TYR A 13 -30.99 -31.46 -10.91
CA TYR A 13 -31.22 -30.17 -11.56
C TYR A 13 -32.69 -30.01 -11.95
N TYR A 14 -33.29 -28.88 -11.60
CA TYR A 14 -34.63 -28.51 -12.04
C TYR A 14 -34.63 -27.09 -12.60
N TRP A 15 -35.60 -26.80 -13.48
CA TRP A 15 -35.80 -25.48 -14.02
C TRP A 15 -36.73 -24.68 -13.09
N ASP A 16 -36.20 -23.64 -12.46
CA ASP A 16 -37.01 -22.71 -11.66
C ASP A 16 -37.68 -21.68 -12.57
N ASN A 17 -39.00 -21.80 -12.71
CA ASN A 17 -39.82 -20.90 -13.51
C ASN A 17 -39.90 -19.48 -12.96
N ILE A 18 -39.62 -19.28 -11.66
CA ILE A 18 -39.65 -17.94 -11.03
C ILE A 18 -38.34 -17.21 -11.34
N ALA A 19 -37.21 -17.89 -11.18
CA ALA A 19 -35.90 -17.31 -11.44
C ALA A 19 -35.42 -17.45 -12.90
N ASN A 20 -36.18 -18.14 -13.76
CA ASN A 20 -35.84 -18.47 -15.15
C ASN A 20 -34.39 -18.98 -15.31
N LYS A 21 -34.01 -19.91 -14.42
CA LYS A 21 -32.68 -20.51 -14.41
C LYS A 21 -32.74 -21.97 -13.97
N TRP A 22 -31.74 -22.74 -14.38
CA TRP A 22 -31.49 -24.05 -13.80
C TRP A 22 -30.95 -23.90 -12.38
N GLU A 23 -31.52 -24.66 -11.46
CA GLU A 23 -31.13 -24.68 -10.05
C GLU A 23 -30.93 -26.13 -9.59
N PHE A 24 -30.06 -26.32 -8.62
CA PHE A 24 -29.67 -27.63 -8.10
C PHE A 24 -30.31 -27.86 -6.72
N ASP A 25 -30.98 -29.00 -6.54
CA ASP A 25 -31.55 -29.40 -5.26
C ASP A 25 -30.50 -30.08 -4.38
N TYR A 26 -29.82 -29.26 -3.58
CA TYR A 26 -28.79 -29.72 -2.64
C TYR A 26 -29.35 -30.64 -1.55
N GLU A 27 -30.57 -30.37 -1.06
CA GLU A 27 -31.17 -31.15 0.03
C GLU A 27 -31.55 -32.55 -0.45
N GLY A 28 -32.17 -32.65 -1.64
CA GLY A 28 -32.49 -33.93 -2.27
C GLY A 28 -31.24 -34.76 -2.59
N PHE A 29 -30.17 -34.10 -3.07
CA PHE A 29 -28.91 -34.75 -3.37
C PHE A 29 -28.26 -35.34 -2.11
N TYR A 30 -28.10 -34.55 -1.05
CA TYR A 30 -27.44 -35.00 0.19
C TYR A 30 -28.29 -35.97 1.01
N LYS A 31 -29.62 -35.96 0.86
CA LYS A 31 -30.47 -37.01 1.45
C LYS A 31 -30.26 -38.37 0.78
N THR A 32 -29.95 -38.38 -0.51
CA THR A 32 -29.77 -39.60 -1.32
C THR A 32 -28.33 -40.13 -1.25
N HIS A 33 -27.34 -39.23 -1.27
CA HIS A 33 -25.91 -39.58 -1.28
C HIS A 33 -25.21 -39.38 0.07
N GLY A 34 -25.92 -38.91 1.09
CA GLY A 34 -25.39 -38.58 2.41
C GLY A 34 -24.83 -37.15 2.46
N TYR A 35 -25.08 -36.44 3.56
CA TYR A 35 -24.37 -35.19 3.81
C TYR A 35 -22.89 -35.50 4.00
N PRO A 36 -21.96 -34.66 3.50
CA PRO A 36 -20.58 -34.75 3.92
C PRO A 36 -20.58 -34.62 5.44
N GLU A 37 -19.93 -35.55 6.14
CA GLU A 37 -19.82 -35.52 7.60
C GLU A 37 -19.43 -34.09 8.00
N SER A 38 -20.34 -33.40 8.69
CA SER A 38 -20.01 -32.14 9.32
C SER A 38 -18.76 -32.41 10.15
N SER A 39 -17.68 -31.70 9.84
CA SER A 39 -16.43 -31.82 10.58
C SER A 39 -16.60 -31.20 11.98
N THR A 40 -17.37 -31.88 12.84
CA THR A 40 -17.17 -31.95 14.28
C THR A 40 -16.28 -33.13 14.65
N ALA A 41 -15.66 -33.78 13.66
CA ALA A 41 -14.39 -34.44 13.88
C ALA A 41 -13.34 -33.35 14.08
N ALA A 42 -12.93 -33.15 15.34
CA ALA A 42 -11.69 -32.48 15.67
C ALA A 42 -10.61 -33.07 14.77
N ARG A 43 -10.21 -32.32 13.73
CA ARG A 43 -8.95 -32.55 13.07
C ARG A 43 -7.93 -32.45 14.19
N GLN A 44 -7.37 -33.57 14.62
CA GLN A 44 -5.98 -33.58 15.02
C GLN A 44 -5.21 -33.15 13.77
N ARG A 45 -5.22 -31.83 13.53
CA ARG A 45 -4.24 -31.17 12.69
C ARG A 45 -2.95 -31.58 13.37
N ALA A 46 -2.11 -32.35 12.68
CA ALA A 46 -0.75 -32.52 13.15
C ALA A 46 -0.26 -31.11 13.51
N GLU A 47 0.16 -30.93 14.77
CA GLU A 47 0.77 -29.68 15.20
C GLU A 47 1.84 -29.38 14.14
N PRO A 48 1.77 -28.21 13.47
CA PRO A 48 2.72 -27.89 12.43
C PRO A 48 4.12 -28.12 12.99
N THR A 49 4.93 -28.90 12.27
CA THR A 49 6.28 -29.23 12.74
C THR A 49 7.04 -27.94 13.02
N SER A 50 8.03 -27.96 13.91
CA SER A 50 8.83 -26.75 14.20
C SER A 50 9.39 -26.09 12.94
N ALA A 51 9.68 -26.87 11.89
CA ALA A 51 10.07 -26.38 10.58
C ALA A 51 8.93 -25.70 9.82
N GLU A 52 7.72 -26.24 9.83
CA GLU A 52 6.54 -25.61 9.21
C GLU A 52 6.09 -24.36 9.97
N LEU A 53 6.13 -24.37 11.30
CA LEU A 53 5.90 -23.17 12.13
C LEU A 53 6.94 -22.09 11.83
N TYR A 54 8.20 -22.48 11.70
CA TYR A 54 9.27 -21.53 11.35
C TYR A 54 9.08 -20.96 9.94
N GLN A 55 8.72 -21.79 8.95
CA GLN A 55 8.39 -21.32 7.60
C GLN A 55 7.12 -20.48 7.57
N GLN A 56 6.10 -20.81 8.37
CA GLN A 56 4.85 -20.06 8.48
C GLN A 56 5.09 -18.71 9.17
N GLN A 57 5.97 -18.66 10.18
CA GLN A 57 6.38 -17.43 10.87
C GLN A 57 7.24 -16.53 9.98
N LEU A 58 8.11 -17.11 9.14
CA LEU A 58 8.84 -16.38 8.10
C LEU A 58 7.91 -15.89 6.98
N GLN A 59 6.86 -16.64 6.64
CA GLN A 59 5.85 -16.15 5.69
C GLN A 59 5.01 -15.03 6.30
N SER A 60 4.53 -15.16 7.54
CA SER A 60 3.72 -14.13 8.20
C SER A 60 4.49 -12.84 8.44
N SER A 61 5.79 -12.90 8.75
CA SER A 61 6.65 -11.72 8.92
C SER A 61 6.91 -10.95 7.61
N VAL A 62 6.66 -11.58 6.45
CA VAL A 62 6.67 -10.90 5.14
C VAL A 62 5.26 -10.43 4.73
N TYR A 63 4.19 -10.97 5.33
CA TYR A 63 2.79 -10.72 4.98
C TYR A 63 2.01 -9.79 5.92
N ASP A 64 2.62 -9.15 6.91
CA ASP A 64 2.00 -8.02 7.65
C ASP A 64 1.87 -6.73 6.81
N TYR A 65 1.86 -6.87 5.48
CA TYR A 65 1.30 -5.86 4.61
C TYR A 65 -0.22 -5.99 4.62
N VAL A 66 -0.87 -5.27 5.54
CA VAL A 66 -2.26 -4.88 5.36
C VAL A 66 -2.26 -3.73 4.35
N PRO A 67 -2.59 -3.94 3.06
CA PRO A 67 -2.99 -2.81 2.24
C PRO A 67 -4.23 -2.27 2.93
N THR A 68 -4.19 -1.02 3.38
CA THR A 68 -5.42 -0.29 3.66
C THR A 68 -6.17 -0.19 2.33
N ARG A 69 -6.95 -1.23 2.00
CA ARG A 69 -8.04 -1.22 1.03
C ARG A 69 -9.19 -0.40 1.63
N THR A 70 -8.88 0.84 1.96
CA THR A 70 -9.87 1.89 2.14
C THR A 70 -9.54 2.90 1.06
N GLY A 71 -10.49 3.09 0.13
CA GLY A 71 -10.49 4.13 -0.90
C GLY A 71 -10.53 5.56 -0.34
N ARG A 72 -9.90 5.77 0.81
CA ARG A 72 -9.69 7.04 1.47
C ARG A 72 -8.47 6.84 2.36
N SER A 73 -7.27 7.05 1.81
CA SER A 73 -6.16 7.51 2.66
C SER A 73 -6.61 8.86 3.22
N THR A 74 -7.35 8.82 4.33
CA THR A 74 -7.48 9.96 5.21
C THR A 74 -6.04 10.28 5.58
N GLN A 75 -5.46 11.25 4.87
CA GLN A 75 -4.52 12.14 5.51
C GLN A 75 -5.24 12.56 6.77
N VAL A 76 -4.89 11.94 7.89
CA VAL A 76 -5.09 12.59 9.15
C VAL A 76 -4.26 13.86 9.00
N LYS A 77 -4.93 14.98 8.67
CA LYS A 77 -4.31 16.29 8.64
C LYS A 77 -4.05 16.64 10.11
N VAL A 78 -3.06 15.98 10.73
CA VAL A 78 -2.68 16.26 12.12
C VAL A 78 -1.88 17.57 12.18
N ALA A 79 -1.42 18.10 11.04
CA ALA A 79 -0.79 19.41 11.00
C ALA A 79 -1.77 20.51 11.42
N GLY A 80 -1.50 21.11 12.58
CA GLY A 80 -2.19 22.29 13.10
C GLY A 80 -2.95 22.08 14.42
N ASN A 81 -3.03 20.84 14.92
CA ASN A 81 -3.84 20.49 16.09
C ASN A 81 -3.03 20.26 17.38
N LEU A 82 -1.69 20.38 17.33
CA LEU A 82 -0.84 20.07 18.47
C LEU A 82 -0.96 21.13 19.59
N LYS A 83 -1.14 20.68 20.84
CA LYS A 83 -1.21 21.57 22.02
C LYS A 83 0.17 22.05 22.45
N LYS A 84 0.25 23.17 23.17
CA LYS A 84 1.52 23.69 23.70
C LYS A 84 2.11 22.65 24.68
N GLY A 85 3.36 22.23 24.42
CA GLY A 85 4.05 21.19 25.20
C GLY A 85 3.99 19.79 24.57
N GLU A 86 3.10 19.57 23.60
CA GLU A 86 3.02 18.32 22.85
C GLU A 86 3.97 18.34 21.64
N THR A 87 4.57 17.19 21.35
CA THR A 87 5.46 16.97 20.21
C THR A 87 4.91 15.87 19.30
N ARG A 88 5.26 15.93 18.02
CA ARG A 88 5.00 14.83 17.07
C ARG A 88 6.18 14.65 16.13
N GLU A 89 6.43 13.42 15.72
CA GLU A 89 7.42 13.12 14.70
C GLU A 89 6.84 13.33 13.29
N THR A 90 7.68 13.85 12.41
CA THR A 90 7.36 13.97 10.99
C THR A 90 8.64 14.07 10.16
N VAL A 91 8.57 13.70 8.88
CA VAL A 91 9.59 14.09 7.91
C VAL A 91 9.16 15.37 7.21
N ILE A 92 10.09 16.34 7.10
CA ILE A 92 9.87 17.58 6.37
C ILE A 92 10.66 17.52 5.07
N ARG A 93 9.98 17.61 3.93
CA ARG A 93 10.59 17.66 2.60
C ARG A 93 10.55 19.07 2.04
N ARG A 94 11.54 19.39 1.20
CA ARG A 94 11.66 20.66 0.48
C ARG A 94 11.95 20.39 -0.98
N ALA A 95 11.13 20.93 -1.89
CA ALA A 95 11.47 21.01 -3.31
C ALA A 95 10.70 22.14 -3.98
N ALA A 96 11.25 22.70 -5.06
CA ALA A 96 10.62 23.76 -5.85
C ALA A 96 10.06 24.93 -5.01
N GLY A 97 10.82 25.35 -3.98
CA GLY A 97 10.41 26.41 -3.04
C GLY A 97 9.27 26.02 -2.09
N LYS A 98 8.76 24.79 -2.16
CA LYS A 98 7.67 24.28 -1.31
C LYS A 98 8.23 23.42 -0.19
N LEU A 99 7.55 23.47 0.94
CA LEU A 99 7.82 22.66 2.11
C LEU A 99 6.56 21.88 2.47
N TRP A 100 6.67 20.56 2.59
CA TRP A 100 5.56 19.69 2.97
C TRP A 100 6.00 18.63 3.97
N GLU A 101 5.04 18.15 4.75
CA GLU A 101 5.23 16.98 5.60
C GLU A 101 4.91 15.69 4.84
N ASP A 102 5.70 14.66 5.10
CA ASP A 102 5.48 13.31 4.56
C ASP A 102 5.66 12.28 5.67
N ARG A 103 4.57 11.92 6.33
CA ARG A 103 4.56 10.95 7.44
C ARG A 103 4.79 9.53 6.96
N SER A 104 4.48 9.27 5.70
CA SER A 104 4.59 7.94 5.12
C SER A 104 6.05 7.51 4.92
N LEU A 105 6.99 8.43 5.21
CA LEU A 105 8.42 8.17 5.32
C LEU A 105 8.86 7.71 6.70
N LEU A 106 8.05 7.91 7.75
CA LEU A 106 8.32 7.38 9.09
C LEU A 106 8.12 5.85 9.15
N GLU A 107 7.32 5.30 8.24
CA GLU A 107 7.13 3.86 8.08
C GLU A 107 8.40 3.13 7.59
N TRP A 108 9.45 3.88 7.22
CA TRP A 108 10.70 3.32 6.72
C TRP A 108 11.77 3.46 7.79
N ASP A 109 12.51 2.39 8.02
CA ASP A 109 13.68 2.44 8.90
C ASP A 109 14.75 3.39 8.30
N PRO A 110 15.24 4.39 9.06
CA PRO A 110 16.29 5.29 8.60
C PRO A 110 17.64 4.62 8.35
N SER A 111 17.89 3.46 8.96
CA SER A 111 19.13 2.68 8.82
C SER A 111 19.16 1.91 7.50
N HIS A 112 17.99 1.48 7.01
CA HIS A 112 17.85 0.69 5.80
C HIS A 112 18.19 1.48 4.53
N LYS A 113 18.83 0.80 3.57
CA LYS A 113 19.14 1.39 2.26
C LYS A 113 17.97 1.19 1.31
N ARG A 114 17.63 2.25 0.59
CA ARG A 114 16.48 2.29 -0.31
C ARG A 114 16.91 2.31 -1.78
N LEU A 115 16.26 1.46 -2.56
CA LEU A 115 16.38 1.38 -4.00
C LEU A 115 15.19 2.08 -4.63
N PHE A 116 15.48 2.99 -5.55
CA PHE A 116 14.48 3.59 -6.41
C PHE A 116 14.20 2.63 -7.57
N VAL A 117 12.94 2.26 -7.73
CA VAL A 117 12.47 1.41 -8.84
C VAL A 117 11.66 2.28 -9.78
N GLY A 118 12.22 2.62 -10.93
CA GLY A 118 11.59 3.43 -11.95
C GLY A 118 11.05 2.62 -13.11
N ASP A 119 10.29 3.33 -13.96
CA ASP A 119 9.72 2.82 -15.21
C ASP A 119 8.71 1.68 -15.06
N LEU A 120 8.03 1.64 -13.91
CA LEU A 120 6.99 0.65 -13.63
C LEU A 120 5.74 0.88 -14.50
N GLY A 121 5.09 -0.21 -14.89
CA GLY A 121 3.80 -0.20 -15.57
C GLY A 121 2.65 0.29 -14.68
N ASN A 122 1.52 0.64 -15.29
CA ASN A 122 0.34 1.11 -14.56
C ASN A 122 -0.36 0.00 -13.75
N ASP A 123 -0.15 -1.23 -14.18
CA ASP A 123 -0.54 -2.49 -13.56
C ASP A 123 0.28 -2.82 -12.30
N VAL A 124 1.47 -2.24 -12.15
CA VAL A 124 2.37 -2.58 -11.05
C VAL A 124 1.89 -1.97 -9.74
N HIS A 125 1.81 -2.82 -8.71
CA HIS A 125 1.40 -2.49 -7.35
C HIS A 125 2.46 -2.93 -6.35
N ASP A 126 2.30 -2.54 -5.09
CA ASP A 126 3.24 -2.84 -4.01
C ASP A 126 3.53 -4.35 -3.92
N GLU A 127 2.49 -5.17 -4.06
CA GLU A 127 2.58 -6.65 -4.07
C GLU A 127 3.52 -7.20 -5.16
N HIS A 128 3.54 -6.59 -6.34
CA HIS A 128 4.42 -7.02 -7.42
C HIS A 128 5.89 -6.74 -7.10
N LEU A 129 6.18 -5.60 -6.44
CA LEU A 129 7.52 -5.30 -5.96
C LEU A 129 7.91 -6.25 -4.82
N VAL A 130 7.00 -6.53 -3.88
CA VAL A 130 7.28 -7.50 -2.80
C VAL A 130 7.68 -8.85 -3.41
N ARG A 131 6.85 -9.42 -4.30
CA ARG A 131 7.15 -10.72 -4.93
C ARG A 131 8.48 -10.74 -5.70
N ALA A 132 8.83 -9.63 -6.36
CA ALA A 132 10.05 -9.54 -7.14
C ALA A 132 11.33 -9.46 -6.27
N PHE A 133 11.25 -8.83 -5.09
CA PHE A 133 12.39 -8.55 -4.23
C PHE A 133 12.44 -9.39 -2.95
N GLN A 134 11.39 -10.15 -2.62
CA GLN A 134 11.33 -11.05 -1.47
C GLN A 134 12.34 -12.21 -1.53
N LYS A 135 12.93 -12.48 -2.70
CA LYS A 135 14.03 -13.44 -2.84
C LYS A 135 15.32 -13.04 -2.10
N TYR A 136 15.45 -11.78 -1.71
CA TYR A 136 16.58 -11.29 -0.93
C TYR A 136 16.23 -11.33 0.56
N PRO A 137 17.06 -11.97 1.41
CA PRO A 137 16.72 -12.18 2.82
C PRO A 137 16.60 -10.88 3.61
N SER A 138 17.37 -9.85 3.26
CA SER A 138 17.30 -8.54 3.93
C SER A 138 16.20 -7.62 3.40
N PHE A 139 15.29 -8.12 2.55
CA PHE A 139 14.14 -7.34 2.10
C PHE A 139 13.29 -6.88 3.29
N SER A 140 13.06 -5.56 3.37
CA SER A 140 12.31 -4.96 4.49
C SER A 140 10.92 -4.47 4.07
N ARG A 141 10.84 -3.61 3.05
CA ARG A 141 9.57 -2.99 2.64
C ARG A 141 9.61 -2.58 1.17
N ALA A 142 8.48 -2.65 0.48
CA ALA A 142 8.31 -2.10 -0.86
C ALA A 142 7.04 -1.23 -0.94
N ARG A 143 7.08 -0.18 -1.77
CA ARG A 143 5.93 0.70 -2.00
C ARG A 143 5.99 1.38 -3.36
N VAL A 144 4.88 1.37 -4.08
CA VAL A 144 4.68 2.11 -5.33
C VAL A 144 4.09 3.49 -5.01
N VAL A 145 4.66 4.53 -5.59
CA VAL A 145 4.16 5.90 -5.39
C VAL A 145 3.02 6.17 -6.35
N ARG A 146 1.87 6.53 -5.78
CA ARG A 146 0.66 6.88 -6.52
C ARG A 146 0.30 8.34 -6.36
N ASN A 147 -0.35 8.89 -7.38
CA ASN A 147 -0.95 10.21 -7.29
C ASN A 147 -2.15 10.16 -6.33
N LYS A 148 -2.21 11.11 -5.40
CA LYS A 148 -3.26 11.14 -4.38
C LYS A 148 -4.61 11.58 -4.93
N SER A 149 -4.64 12.39 -5.99
CA SER A 149 -5.91 12.85 -6.58
C SER A 149 -6.61 11.76 -7.37
N ASP A 150 -5.85 11.03 -8.19
CA ASP A 150 -6.43 10.15 -9.22
C ASP A 150 -6.20 8.66 -8.92
N GLY A 151 -5.45 8.33 -7.86
CA GLY A 151 -5.07 6.96 -7.50
C GLY A 151 -4.12 6.26 -8.47
N LYS A 152 -3.86 6.86 -9.64
CA LYS A 152 -2.95 6.35 -10.67
C LYS A 152 -1.51 6.29 -10.16
N THR A 153 -0.78 5.25 -10.54
CA THR A 153 0.66 5.15 -10.23
C THR A 153 1.44 6.26 -10.94
N LYS A 154 2.54 6.69 -10.31
CA LYS A 154 3.49 7.61 -10.95
C LYS A 154 4.56 6.86 -11.75
N GLY A 155 4.47 5.53 -11.87
CA GLY A 155 5.43 4.71 -12.60
C GLY A 155 6.75 4.51 -11.87
N TYR A 156 6.77 4.72 -10.54
CA TYR A 156 7.96 4.46 -9.72
C TYR A 156 7.58 4.03 -8.31
N GLY A 157 8.51 3.34 -7.66
CA GLY A 157 8.41 2.88 -6.28
C GLY A 157 9.75 2.88 -5.56
N PHE A 158 9.71 2.45 -4.31
CA PHE A 158 10.88 2.30 -3.46
C PHE A 158 10.87 0.92 -2.82
N VAL A 159 12.06 0.35 -2.67
CA VAL A 159 12.30 -0.91 -1.96
C VAL A 159 13.39 -0.67 -0.92
N ALA A 160 13.22 -1.13 0.30
CA ALA A 160 14.20 -1.03 1.37
C ALA A 160 14.81 -2.39 1.69
N PHE A 161 16.12 -2.37 1.92
CA PHE A 161 16.91 -3.51 2.36
C PHE A 161 17.61 -3.15 3.67
N ALA A 162 17.64 -4.11 4.59
CA ALA A 162 18.39 -3.99 5.83
C ALA A 162 19.90 -4.02 5.53
N ASP A 163 20.33 -4.96 4.69
CA ASP A 163 21.74 -5.15 4.36
C ASP A 163 22.14 -4.43 3.06
N PRO A 164 23.28 -3.71 3.07
CA PRO A 164 23.77 -3.01 1.89
C PRO A 164 24.29 -3.96 0.79
N GLU A 165 24.71 -5.18 1.14
CA GLU A 165 25.20 -6.17 0.18
C GLU A 165 24.07 -6.71 -0.71
N ASP A 166 22.96 -7.11 -0.08
CA ASP A 166 21.74 -7.52 -0.77
C ASP A 166 21.16 -6.38 -1.60
N PHE A 167 21.23 -5.14 -1.12
CA PHE A 167 20.85 -3.96 -1.91
C PHE A 167 21.64 -3.88 -3.24
N LEU A 168 22.95 -4.08 -3.20
CA LEU A 168 23.80 -4.06 -4.40
C LEU A 168 23.53 -5.27 -5.30
N LYS A 169 23.31 -6.45 -4.71
CA LYS A 169 22.95 -7.66 -5.45
C LYS A 169 21.61 -7.50 -6.16
N ALA A 170 20.60 -7.00 -5.45
CA ALA A 170 19.29 -6.68 -6.01
C ALA A 170 19.38 -5.67 -7.14
N TRP A 171 20.18 -4.62 -6.97
CA TRP A 171 20.40 -3.65 -8.03
C TRP A 171 20.99 -4.32 -9.28
N LYS A 172 22.11 -5.05 -9.15
CA LYS A 172 22.79 -5.66 -10.31
C LYS A 172 21.94 -6.71 -11.01
N GLU A 173 21.19 -7.52 -10.27
CA GLU A 173 20.43 -8.64 -10.84
C GLU A 173 19.07 -8.25 -11.39
N MET A 174 18.43 -7.21 -10.86
CA MET A 174 17.06 -6.84 -11.20
C MET A 174 16.98 -5.63 -12.13
N ASP A 175 18.05 -4.87 -12.33
CA ASP A 175 18.03 -3.75 -13.25
C ASP A 175 17.79 -4.22 -14.69
N GLY A 176 16.79 -3.64 -15.35
CA GLY A 176 16.34 -4.05 -16.68
C GLY A 176 15.44 -5.30 -16.71
N LYS A 177 15.18 -5.96 -15.57
CA LYS A 177 14.21 -7.07 -15.53
C LYS A 177 12.78 -6.59 -15.58
N TYR A 178 11.92 -7.42 -16.16
CA TYR A 178 10.49 -7.15 -16.27
C TYR A 178 9.79 -7.30 -14.92
N ILE A 179 9.07 -6.26 -14.52
CA ILE A 179 8.15 -6.28 -13.38
C ILE A 179 6.79 -5.82 -13.92
N GLY A 180 5.85 -6.77 -14.03
CA GLY A 180 4.60 -6.55 -14.75
C GLY A 180 4.84 -6.42 -16.25
N SER A 181 4.24 -5.40 -16.87
CA SER A 181 4.29 -5.18 -18.32
C SER A 181 5.57 -4.51 -18.86
N ARG A 182 6.48 -4.01 -18.01
CA ARG A 182 7.62 -3.17 -18.42
C ARG A 182 8.94 -3.56 -17.72
N PRO A 183 10.10 -3.36 -18.35
CA PRO A 183 11.38 -3.51 -17.68
C PRO A 183 11.58 -2.39 -16.65
N CYS A 184 11.96 -2.76 -15.43
CA CYS A 184 12.20 -1.80 -14.37
C CYS A 184 13.61 -1.21 -14.46
N ARG A 185 13.78 0.05 -14.03
CA ARG A 185 15.09 0.71 -13.94
C ARG A 185 15.44 1.06 -12.51
N LEU A 186 16.55 0.53 -12.02
CA LEU A 186 16.95 0.64 -10.63
C LEU A 186 18.00 1.74 -10.43
N LYS A 187 17.85 2.50 -9.35
CA LYS A 187 18.81 3.54 -8.94
C LYS A 187 18.91 3.59 -7.42
N LYS A 188 20.01 4.14 -6.90
CA LYS A 188 20.09 4.50 -5.49
C LYS A 188 19.04 5.58 -5.16
N ALA A 189 18.24 5.37 -4.12
CA ALA A 189 17.31 6.38 -3.65
C ALA A 189 18.01 7.44 -2.79
N GLU A 190 17.43 8.63 -2.70
CA GLU A 190 17.88 9.68 -1.80
C GLU A 190 17.68 9.25 -0.34
N ASP A 191 18.76 9.29 0.44
CA ASP A 191 18.82 8.93 1.86
C ASP A 191 18.66 10.12 2.82
N ASN A 192 18.49 11.34 2.28
CA ASN A 192 18.35 12.59 3.04
C ASN A 192 16.97 12.77 3.72
N ILE A 193 16.44 11.71 4.32
CA ILE A 193 15.13 11.66 4.96
C ILE A 193 15.38 11.43 6.45
N LYS A 194 15.36 12.52 7.22
CA LYS A 194 15.51 12.49 8.68
C LYS A 194 14.14 12.74 9.34
N PRO A 195 13.67 11.84 10.22
CA PRO A 195 12.59 12.14 11.14
C PRO A 195 12.95 13.37 11.98
N VAL A 196 11.98 14.26 12.19
CA VAL A 196 12.13 15.47 13.00
C VAL A 196 10.96 15.55 13.95
N GLU A 197 11.25 15.66 15.23
CA GLU A 197 10.25 16.03 16.23
C GLU A 197 9.88 17.52 16.09
N ILE A 198 8.59 17.78 16.05
CA ILE A 198 8.07 19.13 15.96
C ILE A 198 7.10 19.42 17.11
N GLY A 199 7.23 20.60 17.70
CA GLY A 199 6.25 21.12 18.67
C GLY A 199 5.16 21.98 18.01
N ALA A 200 4.18 22.41 18.82
CA ALA A 200 2.99 23.15 18.38
C ALA A 200 3.25 24.38 17.48
N ARG A 201 4.34 25.13 17.70
CA ARG A 201 4.68 26.29 16.86
C ARG A 201 4.98 25.87 15.42
N LYS A 202 5.80 24.81 15.27
CA LYS A 202 6.20 24.31 13.96
C LYS A 202 5.06 23.57 13.27
N ASP A 203 4.24 22.87 14.05
CA ASP A 203 3.01 22.24 13.59
C ASP A 203 2.02 23.23 12.93
N LYS A 204 1.69 24.32 13.63
CA LYS A 204 0.85 25.41 13.09
C LYS A 204 1.44 26.02 11.82
N PHE A 205 2.77 26.17 11.78
CA PHE A 205 3.46 26.68 10.61
C PHE A 205 3.32 25.75 9.39
N LEU A 206 3.51 24.44 9.57
CA LEU A 206 3.33 23.46 8.50
C LEU A 206 1.89 23.42 7.99
N ALA A 207 0.91 23.50 8.90
CA ALA A 207 -0.51 23.56 8.56
C ALA A 207 -0.83 24.76 7.66
N ALA A 208 -0.26 25.92 7.98
CA ALA A 208 -0.50 27.12 7.20
C ALA A 208 0.20 27.09 5.83
N ASN A 209 1.43 26.54 5.74
CA ASN A 209 2.09 26.27 4.46
C ASN A 209 1.27 25.32 3.58
N ALA A 210 0.69 24.26 4.16
CA ALA A 210 -0.15 23.34 3.42
C ALA A 210 -1.40 24.04 2.84
N LYS A 211 -2.05 24.92 3.63
CA LYS A 211 -3.18 25.75 3.15
C LYS A 211 -2.77 26.69 2.02
N TYR A 212 -1.61 27.35 2.14
CA TYR A 212 -1.08 28.22 1.10
C TYR A 212 -0.78 27.47 -0.21
N ASN A 213 -0.16 26.28 -0.11
CA ASN A 213 0.11 25.44 -1.27
C ASN A 213 -1.18 24.96 -1.96
N ASP A 214 -2.22 24.61 -1.19
CA ASP A 214 -3.53 24.25 -1.74
C ASP A 214 -4.18 25.43 -2.48
N TYR A 215 -4.11 26.64 -1.90
CA TYR A 215 -4.57 27.87 -2.55
C TYR A 215 -3.88 28.11 -3.89
N LEU A 216 -2.55 28.07 -3.94
CA LEU A 216 -1.80 28.26 -5.20
C LEU A 216 -2.16 27.23 -6.26
N ASN A 217 -2.34 25.96 -5.84
CA ASN A 217 -2.75 24.90 -6.76
C ASN A 217 -4.16 25.12 -7.32
N LYS A 218 -5.10 25.64 -6.52
CA LYS A 218 -6.47 25.99 -6.96
C LYS A 218 -6.49 27.19 -7.89
N ALA A 219 -5.77 28.26 -7.56
CA ALA A 219 -5.66 29.46 -8.41
C ALA A 219 -5.09 29.10 -9.80
N ARG A 220 -4.08 28.23 -9.87
CA ARG A 220 -3.49 27.76 -11.15
C ARG A 220 -4.44 26.91 -11.99
N ARG A 221 -5.46 26.28 -11.38
CA ARG A 221 -6.44 25.42 -12.07
C ARG A 221 -7.68 26.18 -12.55
N GLY A 222 -7.69 27.51 -12.47
CA GLY A 222 -8.81 28.33 -12.97
C GLY A 222 -10.11 28.21 -12.15
N GLY A 223 -10.06 27.65 -10.94
CA GLY A 223 -11.22 27.62 -10.06
C GLY A 223 -11.55 29.01 -9.52
N THR A 224 -12.83 29.38 -9.44
CA THR A 224 -13.31 30.64 -8.86
C THR A 224 -12.82 30.76 -7.42
N VAL A 225 -11.74 31.51 -7.21
CA VAL A 225 -11.33 31.92 -5.88
C VAL A 225 -12.33 33.00 -5.51
N GLY A 226 -13.36 32.65 -4.73
CA GLY A 226 -14.43 33.59 -4.35
C GLY A 226 -13.84 34.94 -3.92
N ARG A 227 -14.51 36.02 -4.31
CA ARG A 227 -14.14 37.43 -4.04
C ARG A 227 -13.96 37.80 -2.55
N HIS A 228 -13.98 36.82 -1.65
CA HIS A 228 -13.49 36.94 -0.29
C HIS A 228 -12.01 36.55 -0.26
N LEU A 229 -11.16 37.50 -0.64
CA LEU A 229 -9.84 37.59 -0.06
C LEU A 229 -10.01 37.62 1.48
N PRO A 230 -9.37 36.74 2.27
CA PRO A 230 -8.75 37.27 3.46
C PRO A 230 -7.75 38.29 2.93
N ARG A 231 -7.97 39.58 3.22
CA ARG A 231 -6.94 40.61 3.06
C ARG A 231 -5.62 39.97 3.53
N THR A 232 -4.54 40.26 2.82
CA THR A 232 -3.16 39.78 2.99
C THR A 232 -2.60 39.75 4.42
N ASN A 233 -3.38 40.19 5.41
CA ASN A 233 -3.23 40.05 6.85
C ASN A 233 -3.56 38.66 7.44
N GLY A 234 -4.10 37.69 6.68
CA GLY A 234 -4.60 36.43 7.25
C GLY A 234 -3.90 35.12 6.84
N LEU A 235 -3.14 35.11 5.75
CA LEU A 235 -2.36 33.93 5.34
C LEU A 235 -0.90 34.17 5.74
N PRO A 236 -0.30 33.36 6.64
CA PRO A 236 1.09 33.53 6.99
C PRO A 236 1.92 33.28 5.72
N LYS A 237 2.73 34.28 5.35
CA LYS A 237 3.76 34.12 4.34
C LYS A 237 4.59 32.88 4.73
N PRO A 238 4.95 32.01 3.78
CA PRO A 238 5.85 30.90 4.09
C PRO A 238 7.11 31.50 4.72
N TYR A 239 7.52 30.97 5.87
CA TYR A 239 8.71 31.39 6.57
C TYR A 239 9.90 30.96 5.72
N SER A 240 10.33 31.82 4.81
CA SER A 240 11.67 31.78 4.27
C SER A 240 12.58 32.09 5.43
N LYS A 241 13.55 31.20 5.72
CA LYS A 241 14.70 31.66 6.51
C LYS A 241 15.27 32.87 5.76
N LYS A 242 15.39 34.00 6.46
CA LYS A 242 16.40 35.00 6.10
C LYS A 242 17.76 34.34 6.22
#